data_AF-A0A7K4ST20-F1
#
_entry.id   AF-A0A7K4ST20-F1
#
_cell.length_a   1.000
_cell.length_b   1.000
_cell.length_c   1.000
_cell.angle_alpha   90.00
_cell.angle_beta   90.00
_cell.angle_gamma   90.00
#
_symmetry.space_group_name_H-M   'P 1'
#
loop_
_entity.id
_entity.type
_entity.pdbx_description
1 polymer ?
#
loop_
_entity_poly.entity_id
_entity_poly.type
_entity_poly.pdbx_seq_one_letter_code
_entity_poly.pdbx_strand_id
1 'polypeptide(L)'
;ELDEMGTEALPRRTPAPAWLPTAKGEEGDFCLRSSDCAAGLCCARHFWSKICKPVLREGQVCTRHRRKGTHGLEIFQRCQCAEGLACRLQREQGPADTSRLHTCQRH
;
A
#
# COMPACT_ATOMS: atom_id res chain seq x y z
N GLU A 1 -20.51 41.25 -35.46
CA GLU A 1 -19.13 40.73 -35.50
C GLU A 1 -18.88 40.07 -34.16
N LEU A 2 -18.57 38.78 -34.17
CA LEU A 2 -18.19 37.99 -32.99
C LEU A 2 -16.76 38.37 -32.61
N ASP A 3 -16.46 38.59 -31.33
CA ASP A 3 -15.33 37.93 -30.64
C ASP A 3 -15.33 38.24 -29.13
N GLU A 4 -15.21 37.17 -28.34
CA GLU A 4 -14.45 36.98 -27.09
C GLU A 4 -14.26 38.16 -26.10
N MET A 5 -14.36 37.97 -24.78
CA MET A 5 -13.50 37.05 -24.06
C MET A 5 -14.02 36.86 -22.63
N GLY A 6 -14.23 35.61 -22.25
CA GLY A 6 -14.68 35.22 -20.91
C GLY A 6 -13.70 35.65 -19.83
N THR A 7 -14.21 36.36 -18.82
CA THR A 7 -13.53 36.51 -17.54
C THR A 7 -13.76 35.25 -16.72
N GLU A 8 -13.11 34.14 -17.10
CA GLU A 8 -13.00 32.98 -16.21
C GLU A 8 -12.16 33.39 -15.00
N ALA A 9 -12.87 33.78 -13.94
CA ALA A 9 -12.31 33.96 -12.63
C ALA A 9 -11.65 32.64 -12.21
N LEU A 10 -10.32 32.58 -12.24
CA LEU A 10 -9.58 31.47 -11.65
C LEU A 10 -10.09 31.29 -10.21
N PRO A 11 -10.69 30.14 -9.84
CA PRO A 11 -11.04 29.91 -8.47
C PRO A 11 -9.72 29.89 -7.69
N ARG A 12 -9.58 30.83 -6.77
CA ARG A 12 -8.55 30.81 -5.73
C ARG A 12 -8.49 29.38 -5.20
N ARG A 13 -7.36 28.70 -5.40
CA ARG A 13 -7.08 27.36 -4.86
C ARG A 13 -6.96 27.46 -3.35
N THR A 14 -8.10 27.62 -2.69
CA THR A 14 -8.23 27.42 -1.26
C THR A 14 -8.10 25.90 -1.07
N PRO A 15 -7.16 25.41 -0.24
CA PRO A 15 -7.13 24.00 0.08
C PRO A 15 -8.51 23.63 0.64
N ALA A 16 -9.13 22.61 0.06
CA ALA A 16 -10.39 22.09 0.56
C ALA A 16 -10.25 21.82 2.07
N PRO A 17 -11.26 22.14 2.89
CA PRO A 17 -11.22 21.81 4.31
C PRO A 17 -10.91 20.32 4.48
N ALA A 18 -10.01 20.00 5.41
CA ALA A 18 -9.49 18.64 5.67
C ALA A 18 -10.56 17.60 6.09
N TRP A 19 -11.84 17.95 5.98
CA TRP A 19 -13.00 17.18 6.40
C TRP A 19 -13.89 16.71 5.24
N LEU A 20 -13.63 17.14 4.00
CA LEU A 20 -14.18 16.42 2.86
C LEU A 20 -13.43 15.09 2.78
N PRO A 21 -14.12 13.93 2.85
CA PRO A 21 -13.47 12.66 2.65
C PRO A 21 -12.92 12.67 1.22
N THR A 22 -11.62 12.91 1.07
CA THR A 22 -10.93 12.59 -0.17
C THR A 22 -11.28 11.14 -0.47
N ALA A 23 -11.81 10.88 -1.67
CA ALA A 23 -12.08 9.53 -2.13
C ALA A 23 -10.84 8.68 -1.85
N LYS A 24 -11.03 7.54 -1.18
CA LYS A 24 -9.92 6.65 -0.84
C LYS A 24 -9.33 6.10 -2.14
N GLY A 25 -8.01 6.00 -2.20
CA GLY A 25 -7.29 5.46 -3.34
C GLY A 25 -7.52 3.96 -3.51
N GLU A 26 -7.70 3.55 -4.75
CA GLU A 26 -7.87 2.17 -5.18
C GLU A 26 -6.51 1.46 -5.34
N GLU A 27 -6.52 0.16 -5.63
CA GLU A 27 -5.28 -0.58 -5.85
C GLU A 27 -4.47 0.02 -7.02
N GLY A 28 -3.21 0.36 -6.75
CA GLY A 28 -2.31 1.01 -7.71
C GLY A 28 -2.22 2.53 -7.59
N ASP A 29 -3.16 3.18 -6.91
CA ASP A 29 -3.16 4.64 -6.75
C ASP A 29 -2.01 5.12 -5.87
N PHE A 30 -1.50 6.32 -6.18
CA PHE A 30 -0.45 6.95 -5.38
C PHE A 30 -0.95 7.32 -3.99
N CYS A 31 -0.14 7.05 -2.97
CA CYS A 31 -0.47 7.31 -1.58
C CYS A 31 0.71 7.90 -0.80
N LEU A 32 0.41 8.63 0.27
CA LEU A 32 1.42 9.09 1.22
C LEU A 32 1.34 8.29 2.53
N ARG A 33 0.12 7.93 2.92
CA ARG A 33 -0.20 7.19 4.15
C ARG A 33 -1.21 6.09 3.85
N SER A 34 -1.24 5.04 4.67
CA SER A 34 -2.25 3.98 4.53
C SER A 34 -3.68 4.46 4.74
N SER A 35 -3.88 5.59 5.44
CA SER A 35 -5.19 6.26 5.57
C SER A 35 -5.74 6.76 4.24
N ASP A 36 -4.89 6.93 3.23
CA ASP A 36 -5.30 7.45 1.92
C ASP A 36 -5.92 6.34 1.07
N CYS A 37 -5.64 5.07 1.38
CA CYS A 37 -6.10 3.91 0.62
C CYS A 37 -7.45 3.38 1.09
N ALA A 38 -8.16 2.67 0.21
CA ALA A 38 -9.41 2.00 0.51
C ALA A 38 -9.24 0.88 1.55
N ALA A 39 -10.36 0.42 2.10
CA ALA A 39 -10.36 -0.65 3.09
C ALA A 39 -9.73 -1.94 2.52
N GLY A 40 -8.88 -2.60 3.31
CA GLY A 40 -8.14 -3.77 2.86
C GLY A 40 -6.89 -3.46 2.02
N LEU A 41 -6.52 -2.18 1.88
CA LEU A 41 -5.28 -1.76 1.24
C LEU A 41 -4.31 -1.14 2.26
N CYS A 42 -3.03 -1.10 1.92
CA CYS A 42 -2.00 -0.36 2.63
C CYS A 42 -1.16 0.47 1.67
N CYS A 43 -0.52 1.53 2.18
CA CYS A 43 0.40 2.33 1.39
C CYS A 43 1.81 1.74 1.44
N ALA A 44 2.27 1.16 0.33
CA ALA A 44 3.56 0.47 0.25
C ALA A 44 4.39 0.94 -0.95
N ARG A 45 5.72 0.89 -0.80
CA ARG A 45 6.64 1.31 -1.86
C ARG A 45 6.58 0.40 -3.08
N HIS A 46 6.50 1.00 -4.25
CA HIS A 46 6.66 0.35 -5.54
C HIS A 46 7.57 1.24 -6.39
N PHE A 47 8.75 0.73 -6.74
CA PHE A 47 9.78 1.53 -7.40
C PHE A 47 10.17 2.78 -6.58
N TRP A 48 10.04 3.95 -7.19
CA TRP A 48 10.42 5.25 -6.65
C TRP A 48 9.24 5.98 -6.00
N SER A 49 8.06 5.36 -5.98
CA SER A 49 6.83 5.93 -5.42
C SER A 49 6.21 4.99 -4.39
N LYS A 50 5.13 5.46 -3.76
CA LYS A 50 4.26 4.65 -2.90
C LYS A 50 2.88 4.57 -3.52
N ILE A 51 2.31 3.38 -3.48
CA ILE A 51 0.99 3.08 -4.02
C ILE A 51 0.17 2.25 -3.04
N CYS A 52 -1.14 2.31 -3.18
CA CYS A 52 -2.08 1.46 -2.46
C CYS A 52 -1.97 0.02 -2.98
N LYS A 53 -1.68 -0.93 -2.09
CA LYS A 53 -1.56 -2.36 -2.38
C LYS A 53 -2.45 -3.18 -1.45
N PRO A 54 -2.86 -4.39 -1.83
CA PRO A 54 -3.69 -5.23 -0.99
C PRO A 54 -2.95 -5.71 0.26
N VAL A 55 -3.64 -5.74 1.40
CA VAL A 55 -3.17 -6.42 2.61
C VAL A 55 -3.08 -7.93 2.36
N LEU A 56 -2.08 -8.58 2.95
CA LEU A 56 -1.81 -9.99 2.65
C LEU A 56 -2.80 -10.90 3.41
N ARG A 57 -3.43 -11.81 2.68
CA ARG A 57 -4.35 -12.84 3.17
C ARG A 57 -3.61 -14.09 3.61
N GLU A 58 -4.32 -14.99 4.27
CA GLU A 58 -3.80 -16.28 4.73
C GLU A 58 -3.15 -17.07 3.59
N GLY A 59 -1.98 -17.66 3.85
CA GLY A 59 -1.15 -18.38 2.87
C GLY A 59 -0.32 -17.49 1.94
N GLN A 60 -0.61 -16.18 1.83
CA GLN A 60 0.18 -15.30 0.97
C GLN A 60 1.56 -14.98 1.57
N VAL A 61 2.52 -14.78 0.67
CA VAL A 61 3.92 -14.53 1.01
C VAL A 61 4.10 -13.15 1.63
N CYS A 62 4.67 -13.12 2.83
CA CYS A 62 5.01 -11.90 3.55
C CYS A 62 6.53 -11.71 3.66
N THR A 63 6.97 -10.46 3.78
CA THR A 63 8.38 -10.15 4.05
C THR A 63 8.59 -9.92 5.54
N ARG A 64 9.48 -10.71 6.15
CA ARG A 64 9.90 -10.53 7.55
C ARG A 64 11.27 -9.87 7.61
N HIS A 65 11.32 -8.59 7.94
CA HIS A 65 12.57 -7.85 8.12
C HIS A 65 13.26 -8.29 9.41
N ARG A 66 14.37 -9.03 9.30
CA ARG A 66 15.14 -9.51 10.48
C ARG A 66 16.09 -8.45 11.06
N ARG A 67 16.43 -7.40 10.31
CA ARG A 67 17.38 -6.35 10.73
C ARG A 67 16.73 -4.98 10.60
N LYS A 68 16.89 -4.16 11.64
CA LYS A 68 16.48 -2.74 11.63
C LYS A 68 17.28 -2.03 10.52
N GLY A 69 16.59 -1.42 9.55
CA GLY A 69 17.23 -0.62 8.48
C GLY A 69 17.16 -1.20 7.06
N THR A 70 16.81 -2.47 6.85
CA THR A 70 16.69 -3.02 5.47
C THR A 70 15.43 -2.54 4.75
N HIS A 71 14.44 -1.99 5.47
CA HIS A 71 13.22 -1.43 4.89
C HIS A 71 13.49 -0.34 3.84
N GLY A 72 14.56 0.44 3.99
CA GLY A 72 14.88 1.54 3.07
C GLY A 72 15.38 1.09 1.70
N LEU A 73 15.90 -0.14 1.60
CA LEU A 73 16.46 -0.70 0.36
C LEU A 73 15.41 -1.46 -0.45
N GLU A 74 14.26 -1.80 0.16
CA GLU A 74 13.22 -2.54 -0.52
C GLU A 74 12.40 -1.63 -1.44
N ILE A 75 12.61 -1.81 -2.73
CA ILE A 75 11.90 -1.11 -3.80
C ILE A 75 10.48 -1.68 -3.99
N PHE A 76 10.29 -2.95 -3.63
CA PHE A 76 9.01 -3.67 -3.74
C PHE A 76 8.52 -4.10 -2.36
N GLN A 77 8.07 -3.14 -1.57
CA GLN A 77 7.51 -3.42 -0.26
C GLN A 77 6.14 -4.10 -0.41
N ARG A 78 5.90 -5.13 0.40
CA ARG A 78 4.58 -5.76 0.56
C ARG A 78 3.83 -5.11 1.71
N CYS A 79 2.51 -5.22 1.69
CA CYS A 79 1.70 -4.88 2.86
C CYS A 79 1.92 -5.89 3.99
N GLN A 80 1.54 -5.47 5.19
CA GLN A 80 1.42 -6.36 6.34
C GLN A 80 0.32 -7.41 6.11
N CYS A 81 0.39 -8.51 6.88
CA CYS A 81 -0.70 -9.47 6.94
C CYS A 81 -1.98 -8.80 7.46
N ALA A 82 -3.12 -9.30 7.00
CA ALA A 82 -4.43 -8.86 7.48
C ALA A 82 -4.56 -9.09 9.00
N GLU A 83 -5.53 -8.42 9.60
CA GLU A 83 -5.85 -8.60 11.01
C GLU A 83 -6.13 -10.08 11.33
N GLY A 84 -5.62 -10.56 12.47
CA GLY A 84 -5.72 -11.96 12.85
C GLY A 84 -4.65 -12.88 12.24
N LEU A 85 -3.73 -12.35 11.44
CA LEU A 85 -2.65 -13.13 10.81
C LEU A 85 -1.26 -12.63 11.23
N ALA A 86 -0.32 -13.56 11.34
CA ALA A 86 1.09 -13.33 11.61
C ALA A 86 1.98 -13.86 10.48
N CYS A 87 3.04 -13.12 10.16
CA CYS A 87 4.04 -13.53 9.17
C CYS A 87 4.98 -14.61 9.76
N ARG A 88 4.73 -15.88 9.43
CA ARG A 88 5.44 -17.06 9.96
C ARG A 88 6.20 -17.79 8.86
N LEU A 89 7.23 -18.54 9.23
CA LEU A 89 7.96 -19.38 8.28
C LEU A 89 7.02 -20.47 7.74
N GLN A 90 6.95 -20.62 6.42
CA GLN A 90 6.22 -21.73 5.81
C GLN A 90 6.95 -23.04 6.12
N ARG A 91 6.28 -23.99 6.76
CA ARG A 91 6.79 -25.35 6.96
C ARG A 91 6.11 -26.26 5.95
N GLU A 92 6.75 -26.50 4.81
CA GLU A 92 6.25 -27.51 3.87
C GLU A 92 6.61 -28.93 4.34
N GLN A 93 5.65 -29.85 4.25
CA GLN A 93 5.86 -31.29 4.42
C GLN A 93 6.34 -31.86 3.08
N GLY A 94 7.59 -31.58 2.72
CA GLY A 94 8.22 -32.06 1.49
C GLY A 94 9.66 -32.50 1.74
N PRO A 95 10.23 -33.43 0.95
CA PRO A 95 11.60 -33.86 1.14
C PRO A 95 12.54 -32.70 0.77
N ALA A 96 13.29 -32.22 1.77
CA ALA A 96 14.26 -31.13 1.75
C ALA A 96 13.70 -29.69 1.80
N ASP A 97 13.69 -29.15 3.03
CA ASP A 97 14.25 -27.84 3.45
C ASP A 97 14.65 -26.83 2.35
N THR A 98 13.72 -26.35 1.52
CA THR A 98 14.05 -25.40 0.45
C THR A 98 13.29 -24.09 0.50
N SER A 99 12.09 -24.03 1.11
CA SER A 99 11.35 -22.77 1.20
C SER A 99 11.59 -22.07 2.54
N ARG A 100 12.57 -21.15 2.58
CA ARG A 100 12.79 -20.20 3.70
C ARG A 100 11.78 -19.05 3.73
N LEU A 101 10.69 -19.19 2.99
CA LEU A 101 9.72 -18.14 2.75
C LEU A 101 8.78 -17.98 3.93
N HIS A 102 8.34 -16.75 4.17
CA HIS A 102 7.35 -16.49 5.20
C HIS A 102 5.98 -16.27 4.55
N THR A 103 4.93 -16.74 5.21
CA THR A 103 3.54 -16.62 4.79
C THR A 103 2.68 -16.07 5.93
N CYS A 104 1.57 -15.43 5.59
CA CYS A 104 0.58 -14.99 6.57
C CYS A 104 -0.22 -16.21 7.07
N GLN A 105 -0.15 -16.48 8.36
CA GLN A 105 -0.82 -17.62 9.01
C GLN A 105 -1.63 -17.10 10.20
N ARG A 106 -2.75 -17.73 10.56
CA ARG A 106 -3.52 -17.34 11.76
C ARG A 106 -2.65 -17.38 13.02
N HIS A 107 -2.97 -16.48 13.95
CA HIS A 107 -2.37 -16.50 15.29
C HIS A 107 -2.49 -17.89 15.92
#